data_AF-A0A819CB32-F1
#
_entry.id   AF-A0A819CB32-F1
#
_cell.length_a   1.000
_cell.length_b   1.000
_cell.length_c   1.000
_cell.angle_alpha   90.00
_cell.angle_beta   90.00
_cell.angle_gamma   90.00
#
_symmetry.space_group_name_H-M   'P 1'
#
loop_
_entity.id
_entity.type
_entity.pdbx_description
1 polymer ?
#
loop_
_entity_poly.entity_id
_entity_poly.type
_entity_poly.pdbx_seq_one_letter_code
_entity_poly.pdbx_strand_id
1 'polypeptide(L)'
;MGRNEWPPKYGTYWEYGGNNFNSFPPHWWHNRSSFTIDNYIKFKYVMVYSTNFSQDEDYWYANTTCQVDSGENYPCEEIYFRKNTQIPLRFTQVVRRGWDLIQITTNYKVISMGKPDDKFFNSIPQDWSSICQDINLGLLYYPLSTKLNLHQSVEIHISLAAPPHRIDGNDTVRIQWKPTSCDDCLTWTPKELTFNTNNFQEYQILTITRVKDGPKITLLPIFDGGSYDLVPPNIYPIFIE
;
A
#
# COMPACT_ATOMS: atom_id res chain seq x y z
N MET A 1 24.69 -27.83 -1.22
CA MET A 1 23.42 -27.59 -1.93
C MET A 1 22.28 -27.69 -0.91
N GLY A 2 22.08 -26.62 -0.13
CA GLY A 2 21.03 -26.51 0.87
C GLY A 2 19.84 -25.79 0.25
N ARG A 3 18.63 -26.26 0.56
CA ARG A 3 17.38 -25.82 -0.05
C ARG A 3 17.19 -24.31 0.10
N ASN A 4 16.76 -23.67 -0.98
CA ASN A 4 16.26 -22.29 -1.03
C ASN A 4 15.00 -22.19 -0.15
N GLU A 5 15.19 -22.03 1.16
CA GLU A 5 14.12 -21.62 2.06
C GLU A 5 13.95 -20.12 1.89
N TRP A 6 12.85 -19.72 1.25
CA TRP A 6 12.45 -18.33 1.14
C TRP A 6 12.33 -17.73 2.55
N PRO A 7 12.85 -16.52 2.80
CA PRO A 7 12.74 -15.91 4.12
C PRO A 7 11.26 -15.80 4.51
N PRO A 8 10.92 -16.07 5.77
CA PRO A 8 9.55 -15.95 6.22
C PRO A 8 9.12 -14.49 6.05
N LYS A 9 7.90 -14.27 5.55
CA LYS A 9 7.33 -12.93 5.31
C LYS A 9 6.12 -12.75 6.21
N TYR A 10 6.32 -12.78 7.52
CA TYR A 10 5.22 -12.58 8.46
C TYR A 10 5.10 -11.09 8.76
N GLY A 11 4.01 -10.47 8.28
CA GLY A 11 3.09 -9.86 9.23
C GLY A 11 3.47 -8.54 9.88
N THR A 12 3.92 -7.55 9.13
CA THR A 12 3.81 -6.13 9.56
C THR A 12 2.37 -5.60 9.67
N TYR A 13 1.40 -6.49 9.47
CA TYR A 13 0.09 -6.20 8.93
C TYR A 13 -0.99 -5.89 9.98
N TRP A 14 -0.75 -6.13 11.27
CA TRP A 14 -1.83 -6.03 12.28
C TRP A 14 -1.88 -4.71 13.05
N GLU A 15 -0.76 -4.01 13.22
CA GLU A 15 -0.74 -2.75 13.98
C GLU A 15 -0.38 -1.53 13.12
N TYR A 16 0.30 -1.72 11.98
CA TYR A 16 1.02 -0.62 11.31
C TYR A 16 0.77 -0.48 9.79
N GLY A 17 0.06 -1.43 9.15
CA GLY A 17 -0.16 -1.43 7.71
C GLY A 17 -1.15 -0.36 7.21
N GLY A 18 -0.68 0.59 6.39
CA GLY A 18 -1.46 1.72 5.85
C GLY A 18 -2.12 1.51 4.49
N ASN A 19 -2.26 0.26 3.99
CA ASN A 19 -2.88 -0.05 2.70
C ASN A 19 -4.23 -0.78 2.90
N ASN A 20 -5.23 -0.46 2.06
CA ASN A 20 -6.53 -1.15 2.05
C ASN A 20 -6.49 -2.46 1.22
N PHE A 21 -5.42 -2.68 0.45
CA PHE A 21 -5.20 -3.86 -0.38
C PHE A 21 -3.97 -4.62 0.15
N ASN A 22 -4.20 -5.48 1.14
CA ASN A 22 -3.13 -6.12 1.91
C ASN A 22 -2.80 -7.54 1.37
N SER A 23 -1.53 -7.96 1.49
CA SER A 23 -1.05 -9.26 1.00
C SER A 23 -0.43 -10.09 2.14
N PHE A 24 -0.89 -11.33 2.32
CA PHE A 24 -0.31 -12.26 3.31
C PHE A 24 1.03 -12.84 2.83
N PRO A 25 1.84 -13.44 3.73
CA PRO A 25 3.04 -14.19 3.38
C PRO A 25 2.88 -15.10 2.13
N PRO A 26 3.91 -15.25 1.28
CA PRO A 26 3.90 -16.10 0.08
C PRO A 26 3.50 -17.56 0.28
N HIS A 27 3.73 -18.14 1.47
CA HIS A 27 3.28 -19.51 1.74
C HIS A 27 1.75 -19.61 1.95
N TRP A 28 1.04 -18.48 2.06
CA TRP A 28 -0.43 -18.41 2.05
C TRP A 28 -0.98 -18.09 0.65
N TRP A 29 -0.08 -17.96 -0.33
CA TRP A 29 -0.32 -17.50 -1.70
C TRP A 29 -0.59 -18.64 -2.69
N HIS A 30 -0.79 -19.87 -2.21
CA HIS A 30 -1.26 -20.95 -3.07
C HIS A 30 -2.71 -20.65 -3.52
N ASN A 31 -2.81 -19.94 -4.66
CA ASN A 31 -4.00 -19.59 -5.45
C ASN A 31 -4.83 -18.33 -5.10
N ARG A 32 -4.32 -17.30 -4.40
CA ARG A 32 -5.08 -16.02 -4.20
C ARG A 32 -4.21 -14.76 -4.27
N SER A 33 -4.79 -13.66 -4.76
CA SER A 33 -4.09 -12.45 -5.20
C SER A 33 -4.21 -11.23 -4.28
N SER A 34 -5.03 -11.27 -3.23
CA SER A 34 -5.13 -10.21 -2.19
C SER A 34 -6.11 -10.63 -1.08
N PHE A 35 -6.01 -9.99 0.09
CA PHE A 35 -7.03 -10.08 1.14
C PHE A 35 -7.26 -8.68 1.74
N THR A 36 -8.52 -8.36 2.04
CA THR A 36 -8.91 -7.08 2.62
C THR A 36 -9.49 -7.31 4.02
N ILE A 37 -8.99 -6.58 5.01
CA ILE A 37 -9.60 -6.49 6.35
C ILE A 37 -10.33 -5.15 6.39
N ASP A 38 -11.58 -5.15 5.94
CA ASP A 38 -12.46 -3.98 6.07
C ASP A 38 -13.35 -4.16 7.28
N ASN A 39 -13.37 -3.17 8.18
CA ASN A 39 -14.41 -3.10 9.20
C ASN A 39 -15.71 -2.48 8.65
N TYR A 40 -15.66 -1.75 7.53
CA TYR A 40 -16.83 -1.23 6.83
C TYR A 40 -16.48 -0.98 5.36
N ILE A 41 -17.17 -1.65 4.41
CA ILE A 41 -17.11 -1.22 3.01
C ILE A 41 -17.80 0.15 2.94
N LYS A 42 -17.02 1.21 2.85
CA LYS A 42 -17.54 2.58 2.75
C LYS A 42 -17.74 2.94 1.29
N PHE A 43 -19.00 2.91 0.86
CA PHE A 43 -19.40 3.33 -0.49
C PHE A 43 -19.34 4.85 -0.61
N LYS A 44 -18.82 5.34 -1.73
CA LYS A 44 -18.83 6.77 -2.08
C LYS A 44 -20.21 7.21 -2.55
N TYR A 45 -20.97 6.30 -3.14
CA TYR A 45 -22.29 6.57 -3.68
C TYR A 45 -23.39 5.90 -2.86
N VAL A 46 -24.62 6.38 -3.04
CA VAL A 46 -25.79 5.73 -2.46
C VAL A 46 -26.00 4.40 -3.18
N MET A 47 -26.03 3.33 -2.40
CA MET A 47 -26.21 1.96 -2.91
C MET A 47 -27.68 1.60 -2.95
N VAL A 48 -28.12 1.06 -4.09
CA VAL A 48 -29.47 0.58 -4.34
C VAL A 48 -29.46 -0.94 -4.35
N TYR A 49 -30.32 -1.55 -3.56
CA TYR A 49 -30.51 -3.01 -3.58
C TYR A 49 -31.21 -3.42 -4.87
N SER A 50 -30.67 -4.42 -5.57
CA SER A 50 -31.29 -4.94 -6.78
C SER A 50 -32.45 -5.87 -6.44
N THR A 51 -33.59 -5.62 -7.07
CA THR A 51 -34.77 -6.49 -6.99
C THR A 51 -34.74 -7.63 -8.01
N ASN A 52 -33.70 -7.71 -8.85
CA ASN A 52 -33.57 -8.78 -9.82
C ASN A 52 -33.34 -10.10 -9.09
N PHE A 53 -34.12 -11.11 -9.46
CA PHE A 53 -34.05 -12.41 -8.81
C PHE A 53 -32.74 -13.11 -9.17
N SER A 54 -31.89 -13.32 -8.16
CA SER A 54 -30.74 -14.23 -8.20
C SER A 54 -30.94 -15.32 -7.15
N GLN A 55 -30.67 -16.57 -7.54
CA GLN A 55 -30.78 -17.73 -6.66
C GLN A 55 -29.64 -17.78 -5.63
N ASP A 56 -28.47 -17.27 -6.00
CA ASP A 56 -27.23 -17.49 -5.23
C ASP A 56 -26.69 -16.22 -4.57
N GLU A 57 -27.13 -15.05 -5.02
CA GLU A 57 -26.51 -13.77 -4.65
C GLU A 57 -27.53 -12.68 -4.33
N ASP A 58 -27.14 -11.80 -3.42
CA ASP A 58 -27.75 -10.49 -3.22
C ASP A 58 -26.80 -9.43 -3.78
N TYR A 59 -27.35 -8.41 -4.45
CA TYR A 59 -26.58 -7.45 -5.24
C TYR A 59 -27.02 -6.02 -4.96
N TRP A 60 -26.05 -5.12 -4.76
CA TRP A 60 -26.26 -3.69 -4.64
C TRP A 60 -25.38 -2.94 -5.64
N TYR A 61 -25.88 -1.83 -6.15
CA TYR A 61 -25.18 -0.99 -7.10
C TYR A 61 -25.34 0.49 -6.78
N ALA A 62 -24.34 1.29 -7.14
CA ALA A 62 -24.39 2.73 -7.03
C ALA A 62 -25.53 3.28 -7.88
N ASN A 63 -26.29 4.23 -7.33
CA ASN A 63 -27.30 4.98 -8.08
C ASN A 63 -26.71 5.91 -9.17
N THR A 64 -25.38 5.95 -9.29
CA THR A 64 -24.62 6.79 -10.21
C THR A 64 -23.82 5.91 -11.16
N THR A 65 -23.82 6.28 -12.45
CA THR A 65 -23.05 5.61 -13.50
C THR A 65 -21.76 6.36 -13.82
N CYS A 66 -20.69 5.62 -14.06
CA CYS A 66 -19.38 6.11 -14.46
C CYS A 66 -19.03 5.54 -15.84
N GLN A 67 -18.51 6.39 -16.71
CA GLN A 67 -17.97 5.97 -18.01
C GLN A 67 -16.48 5.66 -17.86
N VAL A 68 -16.04 4.51 -18.35
CA VAL A 68 -14.62 4.14 -18.45
C VAL A 68 -14.05 4.61 -19.79
N ASP A 69 -12.73 4.63 -19.93
CA ASP A 69 -12.07 5.18 -21.14
C ASP A 69 -12.36 4.38 -22.42
N SER A 70 -12.81 3.12 -22.31
CA SER A 70 -13.31 2.33 -23.45
C SER A 70 -14.67 2.84 -23.99
N GLY A 71 -15.31 3.77 -23.28
CA GLY A 71 -16.62 4.34 -23.63
C GLY A 71 -17.82 3.61 -23.01
N GLU A 72 -17.60 2.49 -22.33
CA GLU A 72 -18.64 1.71 -21.64
C GLU A 72 -19.09 2.40 -20.34
N ASN A 73 -20.37 2.22 -19.98
CA ASN A 73 -20.95 2.80 -18.76
C ASN A 73 -21.25 1.69 -17.75
N TYR A 74 -20.78 1.86 -16.53
CA TYR A 74 -21.01 0.95 -15.41
C TYR A 74 -21.58 1.72 -14.21
N PRO A 75 -22.29 1.07 -13.27
CA PRO A 75 -22.43 1.64 -11.94
C PRO A 75 -21.05 1.95 -11.36
N CYS A 76 -20.88 3.11 -10.74
CA CYS A 76 -19.57 3.52 -10.24
C CYS A 76 -19.02 2.57 -9.17
N GLU A 77 -19.90 1.94 -8.39
CA GLU A 77 -19.59 0.94 -7.36
C GLU A 77 -20.66 -0.17 -7.38
N GLU A 78 -20.26 -1.42 -7.14
CA GLU A 78 -21.14 -2.59 -7.06
C GLU A 78 -20.63 -3.56 -5.99
N ILE A 79 -21.52 -4.17 -5.22
CA ILE A 79 -21.16 -5.18 -4.21
C ILE A 79 -22.12 -6.36 -4.28
N TYR A 80 -21.56 -7.55 -4.17
CA TYR A 80 -22.27 -8.82 -4.25
C TYR A 80 -22.04 -9.62 -2.98
N PHE A 81 -23.11 -10.17 -2.42
CA PHE A 81 -23.12 -10.98 -1.20
C PHE A 81 -23.70 -12.36 -1.48
N ARG A 82 -23.32 -13.35 -0.69
CA ARG A 82 -23.99 -14.65 -0.71
C ARG A 82 -25.43 -14.47 -0.23
N LYS A 83 -26.39 -15.09 -0.93
CA LYS A 83 -27.83 -14.95 -0.68
C LYS A 83 -28.20 -15.00 0.79
N ASN A 84 -28.96 -14.01 1.26
CA ASN A 84 -29.46 -13.85 2.61
C ASN A 84 -28.37 -13.88 3.70
N THR A 85 -27.16 -13.45 3.36
CA THR A 85 -26.04 -13.36 4.31
C THR A 85 -25.32 -12.02 4.19
N GLN A 86 -24.52 -11.68 5.19
CA GLN A 86 -23.60 -10.53 5.17
C GLN A 86 -22.22 -10.89 4.61
N ILE A 87 -22.05 -12.07 3.99
CA ILE A 87 -20.78 -12.56 3.47
C ILE A 87 -20.53 -11.93 2.10
N PRO A 88 -19.57 -10.99 1.95
CA PRO A 88 -19.26 -10.42 0.64
C PRO A 88 -18.59 -11.47 -0.26
N LEU A 89 -18.92 -11.43 -1.55
CA LEU A 89 -18.35 -12.28 -2.58
C LEU A 89 -17.40 -11.50 -3.47
N ARG A 90 -17.81 -10.32 -3.93
CA ARG A 90 -16.99 -9.44 -4.77
C ARG A 90 -17.46 -7.99 -4.72
N PHE A 91 -16.53 -7.06 -4.87
CA PHE A 91 -16.74 -5.62 -5.00
C PHE A 91 -16.15 -5.13 -6.31
N THR A 92 -16.92 -4.35 -7.07
CA THR A 92 -16.49 -3.75 -8.32
C THR A 92 -16.56 -2.23 -8.20
N GLN A 93 -15.55 -1.51 -8.71
CA GLN A 93 -15.55 -0.05 -8.72
C GLN A 93 -14.83 0.51 -9.95
N VAL A 94 -15.25 1.68 -10.39
CA VAL A 94 -14.53 2.46 -11.41
C VAL A 94 -13.49 3.34 -10.73
N VAL A 95 -12.23 3.18 -11.10
CA VAL A 95 -11.09 3.92 -10.51
C VAL A 95 -10.15 4.42 -11.59
N ARG A 96 -9.38 5.46 -11.26
CA ARG A 96 -8.25 5.92 -12.06
C ARG A 96 -7.01 5.11 -11.68
N ARG A 97 -6.45 4.34 -12.63
CA ARG A 97 -5.20 3.59 -12.48
C ARG A 97 -4.14 4.18 -13.39
N GLY A 98 -3.25 5.00 -12.82
CA GLY A 98 -2.35 5.83 -13.62
C GLY A 98 -3.16 6.89 -14.38
N TRP A 99 -3.13 6.85 -15.71
CA TRP A 99 -3.87 7.80 -16.55
C TRP A 99 -5.26 7.34 -16.94
N ASP A 100 -5.55 6.03 -16.82
CA ASP A 100 -6.75 5.41 -17.36
C ASP A 100 -7.87 5.28 -16.31
N LEU A 101 -9.12 5.51 -16.71
CA LEU A 101 -10.35 5.18 -15.97
C LEU A 101 -10.84 3.79 -16.37
N ILE A 102 -10.73 2.84 -15.43
CA ILE A 102 -11.06 1.43 -15.65
C ILE A 102 -11.97 0.90 -14.54
N GLN A 103 -12.70 -0.16 -14.84
CA GLN A 103 -13.42 -0.95 -13.83
C GLN A 103 -12.48 -2.00 -13.24
N ILE A 104 -12.45 -2.11 -11.91
CA ILE A 104 -11.70 -3.15 -11.20
C ILE A 104 -12.64 -3.98 -10.33
N THR A 105 -12.42 -5.30 -10.28
CA THR A 105 -13.17 -6.24 -9.43
C THR A 105 -12.25 -6.85 -8.39
N THR A 106 -12.67 -6.79 -7.13
CA THR A 106 -12.02 -7.43 -5.98
C THR A 106 -12.90 -8.60 -5.54
N ASN A 107 -12.38 -9.83 -5.58
CA ASN A 107 -13.09 -11.03 -5.13
C ASN A 107 -12.68 -11.38 -3.69
N TYR A 108 -13.63 -11.63 -2.81
CA TYR A 108 -13.38 -11.87 -1.39
C TYR A 108 -13.28 -13.37 -1.07
N LYS A 109 -12.35 -13.71 -0.17
CA LYS A 109 -12.38 -14.96 0.61
C LYS A 109 -12.67 -14.62 2.06
N VAL A 110 -13.83 -15.00 2.56
CA VAL A 110 -14.12 -14.84 3.99
C VAL A 110 -13.53 -16.03 4.74
N ILE A 111 -12.55 -15.76 5.62
CA ILE A 111 -11.87 -16.77 6.45
C ILE A 111 -12.58 -16.95 7.79
N SER A 112 -13.18 -15.89 8.32
CA SER A 112 -13.97 -15.89 9.55
C SER A 112 -15.00 -14.76 9.53
N MET A 113 -16.08 -14.89 10.30
CA MET A 113 -17.05 -13.82 10.59
C MET A 113 -17.29 -13.73 12.11
N GLY A 114 -17.30 -12.52 12.66
CA GLY A 114 -17.42 -12.29 14.10
C GLY A 114 -16.05 -12.08 14.78
N LYS A 115 -15.88 -12.56 16.02
CA LYS A 115 -14.57 -12.51 16.70
C LYS A 115 -13.63 -13.49 16.00
N PRO A 116 -12.50 -13.04 15.43
CA PRO A 116 -11.52 -13.98 14.89
C PRO A 116 -10.96 -14.82 16.04
N ASP A 117 -10.90 -16.15 15.87
CA ASP A 117 -10.49 -17.09 16.91
C ASP A 117 -9.09 -16.74 17.42
N ASP A 118 -8.92 -16.63 18.74
CA ASP A 118 -7.63 -16.32 19.37
C ASP A 118 -6.57 -17.34 18.92
N LYS A 119 -6.95 -18.58 18.56
CA LYS A 119 -6.05 -19.59 17.97
C LYS A 119 -5.38 -19.13 16.67
N PHE A 120 -6.06 -18.33 15.85
CA PHE A 120 -5.50 -17.82 14.60
C PHE A 120 -4.34 -16.87 14.89
N PHE A 121 -4.52 -15.91 15.79
CA PHE A 121 -3.49 -14.96 16.16
C PHE A 121 -2.38 -15.55 17.02
N ASN A 122 -2.74 -16.46 17.92
CA ASN A 122 -1.78 -17.14 18.79
C ASN A 122 -0.83 -18.07 18.00
N SER A 123 -1.16 -18.39 16.75
CA SER A 123 -0.28 -19.13 15.84
C SER A 123 0.74 -18.26 15.11
N ILE A 124 0.64 -16.92 15.19
CA ILE A 124 1.56 -15.98 14.56
C ILE A 124 2.72 -15.70 15.53
N PRO A 125 3.98 -15.97 15.14
CA PRO A 125 5.14 -15.65 15.97
C PRO A 125 5.21 -14.15 16.27
N GLN A 126 5.36 -13.78 17.55
CA GLN A 126 5.43 -12.39 18.01
C GLN A 126 6.78 -11.72 17.69
N ASP A 127 7.80 -12.52 17.40
CA ASP A 127 9.15 -12.14 17.03
C ASP A 127 9.34 -11.99 15.51
N TRP A 128 8.24 -11.96 14.74
CA TRP A 128 8.25 -11.94 13.28
C TRP A 128 9.20 -10.89 12.67
N SER A 129 9.30 -9.70 13.27
CA SER A 129 10.17 -8.62 12.77
C SER A 129 11.67 -8.95 12.87
N SER A 130 12.04 -9.90 13.72
CA SER A 130 13.41 -10.36 13.91
C SER A 130 13.78 -11.63 13.12
N ILE A 131 12.79 -12.36 12.60
CA ILE A 131 13.00 -13.64 11.89
C ILE A 131 12.66 -13.56 10.40
N CYS A 132 11.95 -12.52 9.96
CA CYS A 132 11.43 -12.36 8.60
C CYS A 132 12.16 -11.31 7.78
N GLN A 133 12.08 -11.43 6.45
CA GLN A 133 12.45 -10.36 5.51
C GLN A 133 11.26 -10.13 4.56
N ASP A 134 10.60 -8.97 4.68
CA ASP A 134 9.45 -8.62 3.83
C ASP A 134 9.85 -7.62 2.73
N ILE A 135 9.43 -7.90 1.48
CA ILE A 135 9.59 -6.99 0.34
C ILE A 135 8.47 -5.94 0.27
N ASN A 136 7.42 -6.10 1.07
CA ASN A 136 6.27 -5.21 1.15
C ASN A 136 6.41 -4.17 2.27
N LEU A 137 7.61 -4.01 2.82
CA LEU A 137 7.96 -2.85 3.62
C LEU A 137 7.75 -1.59 2.77
N GLY A 138 7.13 -0.57 3.36
CA GLY A 138 6.70 0.60 2.60
C GLY A 138 7.03 1.92 3.25
N LEU A 139 7.06 2.96 2.42
CA LEU A 139 7.19 4.36 2.82
C LEU A 139 5.86 5.08 2.67
N LEU A 140 5.61 5.98 3.60
CA LEU A 140 4.51 6.92 3.57
C LEU A 140 5.10 8.31 3.35
N TYR A 141 4.60 9.00 2.32
CA TYR A 141 5.00 10.37 2.00
C TYR A 141 3.82 11.32 2.12
N TYR A 142 4.05 12.49 2.69
CA TYR A 142 3.09 13.58 2.66
C TYR A 142 3.80 14.93 2.45
N PRO A 143 3.62 15.61 1.31
CA PRO A 143 2.94 15.12 0.09
C PRO A 143 3.81 14.14 -0.72
N LEU A 144 3.19 13.24 -1.49
CA LEU A 144 3.88 12.37 -2.47
C LEU A 144 4.38 13.15 -3.70
N SER A 145 3.66 14.20 -4.08
CA SER A 145 3.91 14.99 -5.27
C SER A 145 3.71 16.46 -4.98
N THR A 146 4.57 17.32 -5.52
CA THR A 146 4.46 18.76 -5.34
C THR A 146 5.05 19.54 -6.52
N LYS A 147 4.57 20.75 -6.71
CA LYS A 147 5.13 21.71 -7.67
C LYS A 147 6.06 22.65 -6.94
N LEU A 148 7.30 22.77 -7.43
CA LEU A 148 8.34 23.54 -6.79
C LEU A 148 8.97 24.50 -7.80
N ASN A 149 8.74 25.81 -7.67
CA ASN A 149 9.40 26.77 -8.55
C ASN A 149 10.86 27.02 -8.12
N LEU A 150 11.65 27.67 -8.97
CA LEU A 150 13.03 28.03 -8.67
C LEU A 150 13.16 28.77 -7.32
N HIS A 151 14.14 28.37 -6.52
CA HIS A 151 14.43 28.86 -5.15
C HIS A 151 13.34 28.60 -4.10
N GLN A 152 12.30 27.84 -4.43
CA GLN A 152 11.31 27.41 -3.44
C GLN A 152 11.74 26.13 -2.76
N SER A 153 11.25 25.95 -1.53
CA SER A 153 11.42 24.74 -0.74
C SER A 153 10.07 24.15 -0.35
N VAL A 154 10.06 22.84 -0.13
CA VAL A 154 8.90 22.08 0.32
C VAL A 154 9.35 21.06 1.36
N GLU A 155 8.53 20.86 2.38
CA GLU A 155 8.72 19.82 3.38
C GLU A 155 7.93 18.59 2.97
N ILE A 156 8.63 17.46 2.87
CA ILE A 156 8.04 16.14 2.68
C ILE A 156 8.16 15.40 4.00
N HIS A 157 7.02 15.04 4.59
CA HIS A 157 6.95 14.20 5.77
C HIS A 157 7.07 12.73 5.34
N ILE A 158 7.98 12.01 5.98
CA ILE A 158 8.34 10.64 5.64
C ILE A 158 8.25 9.79 6.89
N SER A 159 7.52 8.69 6.80
CA SER A 159 7.53 7.63 7.81
C SER A 159 7.48 6.27 7.13
N LEU A 160 7.70 5.22 7.90
CA LEU A 160 7.59 3.85 7.46
C LEU A 160 6.21 3.28 7.82
N ALA A 161 5.66 2.48 6.92
CA ALA A 161 4.46 1.69 7.20
C ALA A 161 4.73 0.51 8.14
N ALA A 162 6.00 0.25 8.46
CA ALA A 162 6.48 -0.97 9.07
C ALA A 162 7.76 -0.73 9.87
N PRO A 163 7.97 -1.36 11.04
CA PRO A 163 9.29 -1.36 11.64
C PRO A 163 10.27 -2.08 10.71
N PRO A 164 11.52 -1.61 10.60
CA PRO A 164 12.56 -2.33 9.88
C PRO A 164 12.83 -3.69 10.55
N HIS A 165 13.28 -4.67 9.77
CA HIS A 165 13.61 -5.98 10.29
C HIS A 165 14.96 -5.96 11.02
N ARG A 166 15.06 -6.73 12.11
CA ARG A 166 16.31 -6.87 12.87
C ARG A 166 17.22 -7.91 12.21
N ILE A 167 18.32 -7.47 11.61
CA ILE A 167 19.35 -8.31 11.01
C ILE A 167 20.61 -8.21 11.86
N ASP A 168 21.13 -9.34 12.35
CA ASP A 168 22.34 -9.40 13.20
C ASP A 168 22.29 -8.45 14.42
N GLY A 169 21.10 -8.26 14.99
CA GLY A 169 20.88 -7.37 16.14
C GLY A 169 20.69 -5.89 15.79
N ASN A 170 20.78 -5.51 14.52
CA ASN A 170 20.56 -4.15 14.04
C ASN A 170 19.20 -4.05 13.32
N ASP A 171 18.33 -3.15 13.78
CA ASP A 171 17.01 -2.87 13.19
C ASP A 171 16.95 -1.48 12.55
N THR A 172 18.11 -0.94 12.14
CA THR A 172 18.20 0.37 11.50
C THR A 172 18.08 0.26 10.00
N VAL A 173 17.28 1.14 9.40
CA VAL A 173 17.31 1.45 7.96
C VAL A 173 17.72 2.90 7.76
N ARG A 174 18.59 3.12 6.77
CA ARG A 174 18.96 4.43 6.25
C ARG A 174 18.32 4.63 4.89
N ILE A 175 17.77 5.82 4.67
CA ILE A 175 17.08 6.16 3.43
C ILE A 175 17.70 7.43 2.87
N GLN A 176 18.16 7.35 1.64
CA GLN A 176 18.67 8.47 0.84
C GLN A 176 17.80 8.61 -0.42
N TRP A 177 18.02 9.67 -1.21
CA TRP A 177 17.29 9.87 -2.46
C TRP A 177 18.24 10.14 -3.61
N LYS A 178 17.85 9.70 -4.80
CA LYS A 178 18.55 9.99 -6.05
C LYS A 178 17.56 10.47 -7.10
N PRO A 179 17.84 11.58 -7.79
CA PRO A 179 17.03 12.04 -8.90
C PRO A 179 17.19 11.11 -10.11
N THR A 180 16.09 10.90 -10.84
CA THR A 180 16.11 10.17 -12.12
C THR A 180 16.67 10.99 -13.28
N SER A 181 16.68 12.32 -13.13
CA SER A 181 17.09 13.29 -14.13
C SER A 181 17.48 14.61 -13.44
N CYS A 182 18.37 15.37 -14.08
CA CYS A 182 18.90 16.64 -13.57
C CYS A 182 19.46 16.56 -12.13
N ASP A 183 20.64 15.95 -12.00
CA ASP A 183 21.29 15.66 -10.71
C ASP A 183 21.59 16.91 -9.85
N ASP A 184 21.62 18.10 -10.46
CA ASP A 184 21.95 19.37 -9.83
C ASP A 184 20.78 20.37 -9.83
N CYS A 185 19.57 19.97 -10.20
CA CYS A 185 18.37 20.82 -10.16
C CYS A 185 17.77 20.95 -8.76
N LEU A 186 17.94 19.92 -7.91
CA LEU A 186 17.38 19.86 -6.57
C LEU A 186 18.50 19.69 -5.54
N THR A 187 18.30 20.28 -4.36
CA THR A 187 19.02 19.89 -3.15
C THR A 187 18.00 19.56 -2.06
N TRP A 188 18.41 18.80 -1.07
CA TRP A 188 17.57 18.44 0.07
C TRP A 188 18.37 18.29 1.34
N THR A 189 17.69 18.48 2.46
CA THR A 189 18.21 18.32 3.83
C THR A 189 17.15 17.63 4.69
N PRO A 190 17.52 16.65 5.53
CA PRO A 190 18.84 16.02 5.62
C PRO A 190 19.17 15.15 4.39
N LYS A 191 20.43 14.74 4.20
CA LYS A 191 20.82 13.86 3.08
C LYS A 191 20.41 12.41 3.26
N GLU A 192 20.14 12.01 4.50
CA GLU A 192 19.75 10.68 4.92
C GLU A 192 18.72 10.80 6.04
N LEU A 193 17.71 9.94 6.02
CA LEU A 193 16.82 9.69 7.16
C LEU A 193 17.13 8.33 7.77
N THR A 194 16.95 8.20 9.08
CA THR A 194 17.26 6.97 9.81
C THR A 194 16.05 6.52 10.60
N PHE A 195 15.59 5.30 10.35
CA PHE A 195 14.47 4.70 11.06
C PHE A 195 14.90 3.39 11.74
N ASN A 196 14.21 3.04 12.83
CA ASN A 196 14.34 1.79 13.57
C ASN A 196 13.00 1.40 14.18
N THR A 197 12.96 0.27 14.89
CA THR A 197 11.74 -0.25 15.53
C THR A 197 11.01 0.75 16.44
N ASN A 198 11.72 1.75 16.99
CA ASN A 198 11.15 2.70 17.94
C ASN A 198 10.58 3.97 17.28
N ASN A 199 11.12 4.39 16.13
CA ASN A 199 10.76 5.67 15.49
C ASN A 199 10.18 5.52 14.08
N PHE A 200 9.92 4.30 13.60
CA PHE A 200 9.53 4.04 12.22
C PHE A 200 8.24 4.79 11.79
N GLN A 201 7.28 5.01 12.69
CA GLN A 201 6.05 5.77 12.39
C GLN A 201 6.17 7.27 12.64
N GLU A 202 7.24 7.72 13.30
CA GLU A 202 7.45 9.13 13.53
C GLU A 202 7.77 9.81 12.21
N TYR A 203 7.01 10.86 11.87
CA TYR A 203 7.29 11.64 10.68
C TYR A 203 8.61 12.36 10.81
N GLN A 204 9.55 12.00 9.95
CA GLN A 204 10.78 12.73 9.73
C GLN A 204 10.62 13.64 8.51
N ILE A 205 11.26 14.81 8.53
CA ILE A 205 11.07 15.84 7.50
C ILE A 205 12.26 15.84 6.55
N LEU A 206 11.96 15.73 5.26
CA LEU A 206 12.88 15.98 4.16
C LEU A 206 12.51 17.30 3.50
N THR A 207 13.34 18.33 3.67
CA THR A 207 13.16 19.61 2.97
C THR A 207 13.86 19.55 1.62
N ILE A 208 13.10 19.68 0.54
CA ILE A 208 13.60 19.71 -0.84
C ILE A 208 13.54 21.14 -1.36
N THR A 209 14.61 21.61 -1.98
CA THR A 209 14.74 22.96 -2.56
C THR A 209 15.10 22.85 -4.04
N ARG A 210 14.42 23.61 -4.90
CA ARG A 210 14.80 23.74 -6.32
C ARG A 210 15.86 24.81 -6.49
N VAL A 211 17.03 24.41 -6.99
CA VAL A 211 18.19 25.30 -7.16
C VAL A 211 18.46 25.65 -8.62
N LYS A 212 17.92 24.88 -9.57
CA LYS A 212 17.94 25.20 -11.01
C LYS A 212 16.59 24.87 -11.65
N ASP A 213 16.25 25.61 -12.69
CA ASP A 213 15.12 25.26 -13.56
C ASP A 213 15.42 23.97 -14.31
N GLY A 214 14.39 23.17 -14.53
CA GLY A 214 14.55 21.87 -15.16
C GLY A 214 13.23 21.17 -15.45
N PRO A 215 13.29 19.95 -15.99
CA PRO A 215 12.11 19.14 -16.24
C PRO A 215 11.46 18.70 -14.91
N LYS A 216 10.35 17.96 -15.01
CA LYS A 216 9.83 17.19 -13.89
C LYS A 216 10.87 16.15 -13.44
N ILE A 217 11.07 16.03 -12.14
CA ILE A 217 12.08 15.15 -11.54
C ILE A 217 11.38 14.14 -10.64
N THR A 218 11.79 12.88 -10.77
CA THR A 218 11.42 11.83 -9.82
C THR A 218 12.59 11.60 -8.88
N LEU A 219 12.36 11.65 -7.57
CA LEU A 219 13.34 11.24 -6.57
C LEU A 219 13.02 9.81 -6.15
N LEU A 220 13.95 8.89 -6.42
CA LEU A 220 13.84 7.50 -6.00
C LEU A 220 14.61 7.30 -4.69
N PRO A 221 14.03 6.59 -3.72
CA PRO A 221 14.73 6.27 -2.49
C PRO A 221 15.85 5.26 -2.74
N ILE A 222 16.89 5.31 -1.91
CA ILE A 222 17.92 4.29 -1.81
C ILE A 222 17.86 3.78 -0.38
N PHE A 223 17.63 2.48 -0.24
CA PHE A 223 17.49 1.83 1.06
C PHE A 223 18.78 1.11 1.44
N ASP A 224 19.16 1.24 2.70
CA ASP A 224 20.28 0.51 3.30
C ASP A 224 19.89 -0.04 4.68
N GLY A 225 19.87 -1.37 4.80
CA GLY A 225 19.56 -2.09 6.02
C GLY A 225 18.07 -2.34 6.28
N GLY A 226 17.78 -3.03 7.38
CA GLY A 226 16.42 -3.27 7.86
C GLY A 226 15.55 -4.16 6.96
N SER A 227 16.14 -4.92 6.03
CA SER A 227 15.49 -5.61 4.89
C SER A 227 14.80 -4.67 3.88
N TYR A 228 14.90 -3.35 4.06
CA TYR A 228 14.41 -2.37 3.10
C TYR A 228 15.26 -2.35 1.83
N ASP A 229 16.49 -2.86 1.89
CA ASP A 229 17.36 -3.13 0.74
C ASP A 229 16.74 -4.09 -0.30
N LEU A 230 15.73 -4.89 0.11
CA LEU A 230 14.96 -5.76 -0.79
C LEU A 230 13.73 -5.08 -1.41
N VAL A 231 13.38 -3.87 -0.96
CA VAL A 231 12.21 -3.12 -1.43
C VAL A 231 12.53 -2.44 -2.76
N PRO A 232 11.74 -2.64 -3.83
CA PRO A 232 11.97 -1.96 -5.09
C PRO A 232 11.82 -0.42 -4.94
N PRO A 233 12.84 0.39 -5.25
CA PRO A 233 12.74 1.85 -5.10
C PRO A 233 11.66 2.52 -5.96
N ASN A 234 11.39 1.94 -7.13
CA ASN A 234 10.49 2.50 -8.14
C ASN A 234 9.02 2.52 -7.74
N ILE A 235 8.63 1.81 -6.68
CA ILE A 235 7.26 1.84 -6.14
C ILE A 235 7.05 2.90 -5.06
N TYR A 236 8.13 3.56 -4.59
CA TYR A 236 8.08 4.65 -3.61
C TYR A 236 8.73 5.96 -4.11
N PRO A 237 8.37 6.48 -5.30
CA PRO A 237 8.91 7.73 -5.82
C PRO A 237 8.34 8.98 -5.10
N ILE A 238 9.12 10.06 -5.04
CA ILE A 238 8.61 11.42 -4.81
C ILE A 238 8.62 12.17 -6.14
N PHE A 239 7.51 12.83 -6.49
CA PHE A 239 7.38 13.55 -7.76
C PHE A 239 7.48 15.07 -7.55
N ILE A 240 8.45 15.70 -8.22
CA ILE A 240 8.65 17.16 -8.19
C ILE A 240 8.40 17.74 -9.57
N GLU A 241 7.44 18.66 -9.68
CA GLU A 241 7.12 19.43 -10.89
C GLU A 241 7.76 20.82 -10.91
#